data_AF-E9IJ69-F1
#
_entry.id   AF-E9IJ69-F1
#
_cell.length_a   1.000
_cell.length_b   1.000
_cell.length_c   1.000
_cell.angle_alpha   90.00
_cell.angle_beta   90.00
_cell.angle_gamma   90.00
#
_symmetry.space_group_name_H-M   'P 1'
#
loop_
_entity.id
_entity.type
_entity.pdbx_description
1 polymer ?
#
loop_
_entity_poly.entity_id
_entity_poly.type
_entity_poly.pdbx_seq_one_letter_code
_entity_poly.pdbx_strand_id
1 'polypeptide(L)'
;SNHIQILGNIVPIVPLQITSPNQISNQLENNALARAGNEMQQIMEILHDLQRKIQTINEQLVSIERKIDSNVINTIPAKPQILPFSTVKAIQLFTKDNAVYNKTVCYFKFLNCITLKNSVHQCIKEAITMQLVEQLTWWGNTDNKFPFHNTILCQTIY
;
A
#
# COMPACT_ATOMS: atom_id res chain seq x y z
N SER A 1 -1.13 -13.61 -94.44
CA SER A 1 -1.92 -14.84 -94.27
C SER A 1 -2.01 -15.13 -92.78
N ASN A 2 -3.21 -15.06 -92.20
CA ASN A 2 -3.45 -15.29 -90.77
C ASN A 2 -3.89 -16.74 -90.54
N HIS A 3 -3.28 -17.46 -89.59
CA HIS A 3 -3.85 -18.68 -89.00
C HIS A 3 -3.37 -18.92 -87.55
N ILE A 4 -4.09 -18.32 -86.59
CA ILE A 4 -4.84 -18.89 -85.44
C ILE A 4 -4.29 -20.09 -84.59
N GLN A 5 -4.30 -19.85 -83.26
CA GLN A 5 -4.48 -20.71 -82.04
C GLN A 5 -3.30 -21.64 -81.61
N ILE A 6 -3.01 -21.87 -80.30
CA ILE A 6 -3.88 -22.39 -79.23
C ILE A 6 -3.44 -21.95 -77.81
N LEU A 7 -4.44 -21.80 -76.95
CA LEU A 7 -4.48 -21.54 -75.51
C LEU A 7 -3.91 -22.70 -74.66
N GLY A 8 -3.09 -22.41 -73.65
CA GLY A 8 -2.60 -23.41 -72.69
C GLY A 8 -2.15 -22.80 -71.37
N ASN A 9 -3.06 -22.20 -70.61
CA ASN A 9 -2.78 -21.70 -69.25
C ASN A 9 -2.71 -22.91 -68.29
N ILE A 10 -1.51 -23.44 -68.09
CA ILE A 10 -1.23 -24.43 -67.06
C ILE A 10 -0.94 -23.64 -65.77
N VAL A 11 -1.86 -23.68 -64.80
CA VAL A 11 -1.59 -23.16 -63.46
C VAL A 11 -0.51 -24.06 -62.83
N PRO A 12 0.62 -23.51 -62.35
CA PRO A 12 1.63 -24.31 -61.67
C PRO A 12 1.07 -24.79 -60.32
N ILE A 13 0.97 -26.11 -60.15
CA ILE A 13 0.73 -26.72 -58.85
C ILE A 13 1.96 -26.42 -57.99
N VAL A 14 1.81 -25.57 -56.98
CA VAL A 14 2.87 -25.32 -55.99
C VAL A 14 3.11 -26.62 -55.23
N PRO A 15 4.35 -27.14 -55.15
CA PRO A 15 4.63 -28.32 -54.36
C PRO A 15 4.33 -28.04 -52.89
N LEU A 16 3.52 -28.91 -52.25
CA LEU A 16 3.40 -28.95 -50.80
C LEU A 16 4.81 -29.11 -50.21
N GLN A 17 5.32 -28.05 -49.57
CA GLN A 17 6.58 -28.11 -48.84
C GLN A 17 6.37 -29.05 -47.65
N ILE A 18 6.81 -30.31 -47.80
CA ILE A 18 6.86 -31.26 -46.71
C ILE A 18 8.06 -30.86 -45.83
N THR A 19 7.79 -30.12 -44.77
CA THR A 19 8.81 -29.77 -43.77
C THR A 19 9.44 -31.05 -43.24
N SER A 20 10.77 -31.14 -43.28
CA SER A 20 11.48 -32.37 -42.89
C SER A 20 11.19 -32.69 -41.41
N PRO A 21 10.92 -33.96 -41.03
CA PRO A 21 10.60 -34.34 -39.65
C PRO A 21 11.61 -33.81 -38.62
N ASN A 22 12.88 -33.73 -38.99
CA ASN A 22 13.97 -33.21 -38.16
C ASN A 22 13.85 -31.70 -37.88
N GLN A 23 13.29 -30.91 -38.82
CA GLN A 23 13.06 -29.48 -38.61
C GLN A 23 11.86 -29.22 -37.69
N ILE A 24 10.83 -30.06 -37.78
CA ILE A 24 9.65 -29.98 -36.89
C ILE A 24 10.07 -30.34 -35.45
N SER A 25 10.88 -31.40 -35.29
CA SER A 25 11.41 -31.81 -33.97
C SER A 25 12.23 -30.70 -33.31
N ASN A 26 13.16 -30.10 -34.05
CA ASN A 26 14.01 -29.02 -33.52
C ASN A 26 13.21 -27.75 -33.17
N GLN A 27 12.16 -27.41 -33.93
CA GLN A 27 11.29 -26.28 -33.58
C GLN A 27 10.44 -26.57 -32.34
N LEU A 28 9.92 -27.79 -32.19
CA LEU A 28 9.17 -28.18 -31.00
C LEU A 28 10.04 -28.12 -29.73
N GLU A 29 11.27 -28.63 -29.80
CA GLU A 29 12.22 -28.60 -28.68
C GLU A 29 12.62 -27.18 -28.30
N ASN A 30 12.93 -26.32 -29.28
CA ASN A 30 13.27 -24.92 -29.00
C ASN A 30 12.08 -24.14 -28.40
N ASN A 31 10.86 -24.40 -28.88
CA ASN A 31 9.65 -23.80 -28.33
C ASN A 31 9.34 -24.32 -26.91
N ALA A 32 9.58 -25.61 -26.64
CA ALA A 32 9.44 -26.19 -25.31
C ALA A 32 10.47 -25.61 -24.33
N LEU A 33 11.71 -25.44 -24.78
CA LEU A 33 12.79 -24.85 -23.98
C LEU A 33 12.52 -23.36 -23.68
N ALA A 34 12.07 -22.60 -24.68
CA ALA A 34 11.68 -21.20 -24.50
C ALA A 34 10.48 -21.06 -23.55
N ARG A 35 9.49 -21.95 -23.66
CA ARG A 35 8.34 -22.00 -22.74
C ARG A 35 8.77 -22.33 -21.31
N ALA A 36 9.61 -23.34 -21.12
CA ALA A 36 10.17 -23.68 -19.82
C ALA A 36 10.99 -22.53 -19.22
N GLY A 37 11.78 -21.83 -20.04
CA GLY A 37 12.52 -20.63 -19.63
C GLY A 37 11.61 -19.48 -19.18
N ASN A 38 10.51 -19.25 -19.90
CA ASN A 38 9.51 -18.23 -19.54
C ASN A 38 8.77 -18.60 -18.23
N GLU A 39 8.41 -19.87 -18.05
CA GLU A 39 7.78 -20.36 -16.82
C GLU A 39 8.75 -20.23 -15.61
N MET A 40 10.03 -20.55 -15.80
CA MET A 40 11.06 -20.42 -14.76
C MET A 40 11.30 -18.95 -14.37
N GLN A 41 11.28 -18.04 -15.35
CA GLN A 41 11.40 -16.60 -15.09
C GLN A 41 10.22 -16.08 -14.26
N GLN A 42 8.99 -16.49 -14.59
CA GLN A 42 7.80 -16.12 -13.80
C GLN A 42 7.87 -16.67 -12.37
N ILE A 43 8.33 -17.92 -12.20
CA ILE A 43 8.53 -18.52 -10.88
C ILE A 43 9.56 -17.74 -10.07
N MET A 44 10.67 -17.32 -10.67
CA MET A 44 11.69 -16.51 -9.99
C MET A 44 11.15 -15.16 -9.54
N GLU A 45 10.35 -14.49 -10.36
CA GLU A 45 9.71 -13.22 -10.00
C GLU A 45 8.75 -13.40 -8.81
N ILE A 46 7.94 -14.47 -8.81
CA ILE A 46 7.05 -14.80 -7.69
C ILE A 46 7.86 -15.10 -6.43
N LEU A 47 8.95 -15.89 -6.53
CA LEU A 47 9.81 -16.21 -5.38
C LEU A 47 10.46 -14.96 -4.79
N HIS A 48 10.93 -14.04 -5.63
CA HIS A 48 11.49 -12.77 -5.16
C HIS A 48 10.44 -11.88 -4.48
N ASP A 49 9.21 -11.84 -5.00
CA ASP A 49 8.10 -11.12 -4.37
C ASP A 49 7.75 -11.73 -3.01
N LEU A 50 7.67 -13.07 -2.92
CA LEU A 50 7.45 -13.79 -1.66
C LEU A 50 8.57 -13.53 -0.66
N GLN A 51 9.83 -13.58 -1.08
CA GLN A 51 10.97 -13.29 -0.22
C GLN A 51 10.88 -11.86 0.34
N ARG A 52 10.53 -10.88 -0.49
CA ARG A 52 10.34 -9.48 -0.06
C ARG A 52 9.18 -9.35 0.94
N LYS A 53 8.07 -10.05 0.71
CA LYS A 53 6.91 -10.05 1.61
C LYS A 53 7.26 -10.67 2.97
N ILE A 54 7.97 -11.80 2.99
CA ILE A 54 8.42 -12.45 4.23
C ILE A 54 9.34 -11.52 5.02
N GLN A 55 10.30 -10.89 4.35
CA GLN A 55 11.20 -9.92 4.99
C GLN A 55 10.42 -8.76 5.62
N THR A 56 9.45 -8.21 4.88
CA THR A 56 8.58 -7.14 5.38
C THR A 56 7.78 -7.58 6.61
N ILE A 57 7.20 -8.79 6.58
CA ILE A 57 6.45 -9.34 7.72
C ILE A 57 7.37 -9.51 8.94
N ASN A 58 8.59 -10.01 8.74
CA ASN A 58 9.54 -10.22 9.82
C ASN A 58 9.93 -8.88 10.50
N GLU A 59 10.19 -7.84 9.71
CA GLU A 59 10.47 -6.49 10.24
C GLU A 59 9.27 -5.92 11.03
N GLN A 60 8.05 -6.17 10.56
CA GLN A 60 6.83 -5.76 11.27
C GLN A 60 6.67 -6.51 12.60
N LEU A 61 6.94 -7.81 12.63
CA LEU A 61 6.86 -8.62 13.86
C LEU A 61 7.89 -8.17 14.89
N VAL A 62 9.15 -7.95 14.49
CA VAL A 62 10.19 -7.42 15.40
C VAL A 62 9.80 -6.05 15.97
N SER A 63 9.14 -5.21 15.16
CA SER A 63 8.63 -3.91 15.63
C SER A 63 7.51 -4.06 16.65
N ILE A 64 6.60 -5.04 16.45
CA ILE A 64 5.51 -5.36 17.38
C ILE A 64 6.07 -5.90 18.70
N GLU A 65 7.00 -6.86 18.63
CA GLU A 65 7.64 -7.47 19.80
C GLU A 65 8.32 -6.38 20.66
N ARG A 66 9.13 -5.51 20.05
CA ARG A 66 9.76 -4.38 20.76
C ARG A 66 8.75 -3.46 21.43
N LYS A 67 7.61 -3.22 20.78
CA LYS A 67 6.53 -2.40 21.35
C LYS A 67 5.84 -3.11 22.50
N ILE A 68 5.60 -4.42 22.40
CA ILE A 68 5.06 -5.20 23.51
C ILE A 68 6.03 -5.14 24.67
N ASP A 69 7.32 -5.43 24.48
CA ASP A 69 8.32 -5.39 25.55
C ASP A 69 8.45 -4.00 26.19
N SER A 70 8.41 -2.95 25.38
CA SER A 70 8.40 -1.55 25.88
C SER A 70 7.14 -1.22 26.69
N ASN A 71 6.03 -1.92 26.43
CA ASN A 71 4.75 -1.76 27.13
C ASN A 71 4.54 -2.77 28.28
N VAL A 72 5.35 -3.84 28.36
CA VAL A 72 5.29 -4.88 29.40
C VAL A 72 5.72 -4.33 30.77
N ILE A 73 6.42 -3.19 30.84
CA ILE A 73 6.80 -2.52 32.10
C ILE A 73 5.63 -1.69 32.69
N ASN A 74 4.42 -2.22 32.59
CA ASN A 74 3.19 -1.87 33.31
C ASN A 74 2.22 -0.90 32.61
N THR A 75 1.10 -1.51 32.21
CA THR A 75 -0.24 -0.94 31.92
C THR A 75 -0.43 -0.28 30.56
N ILE A 76 -1.23 -0.94 29.71
CA ILE A 76 -1.90 -0.31 28.57
C ILE A 76 -2.60 0.96 29.09
N PRO A 77 -2.26 2.15 28.58
CA PRO A 77 -2.87 3.38 29.05
C PRO A 77 -4.37 3.35 28.74
N ALA A 78 -5.20 3.54 29.76
CA ALA A 78 -6.62 3.69 29.58
C ALA A 78 -6.92 4.92 28.71
N LYS A 79 -7.90 4.79 27.80
CA LYS A 79 -8.35 5.91 26.97
C LYS A 79 -8.78 7.09 27.86
N PRO A 80 -8.18 8.28 27.69
CA PRO A 80 -8.58 9.46 28.45
C PRO A 80 -10.03 9.83 28.15
N GLN A 81 -10.80 10.16 29.19
CA GLN A 81 -12.23 10.52 29.07
C GLN A 81 -12.49 11.81 28.27
N ILE A 82 -11.45 12.62 28.02
CA ILE A 82 -11.55 13.80 27.17
C ILE A 82 -11.64 13.45 25.68
N LEU A 83 -11.32 12.21 25.30
CA LEU A 83 -11.35 11.74 23.92
C LEU A 83 -12.64 10.98 23.60
N PRO A 84 -13.24 11.18 22.40
CA PRO A 84 -12.84 12.14 21.38
C PRO A 84 -13.34 13.57 21.69
N PHE A 85 -12.62 14.58 21.20
CA PHE A 85 -13.08 15.96 21.18
C PHE A 85 -14.22 16.12 20.17
N SER A 86 -15.32 16.72 20.61
CA SER A 86 -16.52 16.93 19.80
C SER A 86 -16.81 18.40 19.47
N THR A 87 -16.08 19.35 20.07
CA THR A 87 -16.25 20.80 19.82
C THR A 87 -14.91 21.53 19.76
N VAL A 88 -14.85 22.62 19.00
CA VAL A 88 -13.68 23.52 18.93
C VAL A 88 -13.33 24.07 20.32
N LYS A 89 -14.35 24.44 21.11
CA LYS A 89 -14.16 24.95 22.47
C LYS A 89 -13.44 23.95 23.37
N ALA A 90 -13.75 22.66 23.24
CA ALA A 90 -13.06 21.61 24.01
C ALA A 90 -11.57 21.50 23.62
N ILE A 91 -11.23 21.66 22.34
CA ILE A 91 -9.83 21.73 21.89
C ILE A 91 -9.12 22.95 22.47
N GLN A 92 -9.78 24.11 22.50
CA GLN A 92 -9.21 25.35 23.06
C GLN A 92 -8.97 25.28 24.57
N LEU A 93 -9.84 24.58 25.30
CA LEU A 93 -9.71 24.32 26.75
C LEU A 93 -8.64 23.27 27.07
N PHE A 94 -8.18 22.51 26.08
CA PHE A 94 -7.13 21.51 26.27
C PHE A 94 -5.75 22.16 26.25
N THR A 95 -5.17 22.32 27.44
CA THR A 95 -3.86 22.93 27.66
C THR A 95 -2.88 21.94 28.28
N LYS A 96 -1.58 22.28 28.30
CA LYS A 96 -0.53 21.44 28.89
C LYS A 96 -0.66 21.28 30.41
N ASP A 97 -1.26 22.27 31.08
CA ASP A 97 -1.52 22.25 32.53
C ASP A 97 -2.72 21.39 32.90
N ASN A 98 -3.48 20.90 31.92
CA ASN A 98 -4.63 20.05 32.17
C ASN A 98 -4.16 18.72 32.79
N ALA A 99 -4.78 18.29 33.88
CA ALA A 99 -4.45 17.04 34.57
C ALA A 99 -4.54 15.80 33.66
N VAL A 100 -5.33 15.87 32.58
CA VAL A 100 -5.44 14.77 31.60
C VAL A 100 -4.42 14.86 30.47
N TYR A 101 -3.67 15.95 30.33
CA TYR A 101 -2.72 16.16 29.23
C TYR A 101 -1.69 15.03 29.12
N ASN A 102 -0.97 14.74 30.20
CA ASN A 102 0.03 13.67 30.21
C ASN A 102 -0.59 12.29 29.93
N LYS A 103 -1.83 12.04 30.38
CA LYS A 103 -2.55 10.80 30.07
C LYS A 103 -2.85 10.69 28.58
N THR A 104 -3.25 11.80 27.95
CA THR A 104 -3.49 11.88 26.50
C THR A 104 -2.20 11.70 25.70
N VAL A 105 -1.09 12.31 26.10
CA VAL A 105 0.23 12.11 25.48
C VAL A 105 0.64 10.63 25.56
N CYS A 106 0.55 10.02 26.74
CA CYS A 106 0.89 8.60 26.90
C CYS A 106 -0.02 7.70 26.07
N TYR A 107 -1.32 8.00 26.00
CA TYR A 107 -2.26 7.25 25.17
C TYR A 107 -1.94 7.35 23.67
N PHE A 108 -1.64 8.54 23.14
CA PHE A 108 -1.24 8.68 21.73
C PHE A 108 0.12 8.02 21.43
N LYS A 109 1.09 8.10 22.35
CA LYS A 109 2.35 7.35 22.23
C LYS A 109 2.12 5.85 22.15
N PHE A 110 1.17 5.33 22.91
CA PHE A 110 0.78 3.92 22.86
C PHE A 110 0.10 3.56 21.53
N LEU A 111 -0.75 4.43 20.99
CA LEU A 111 -1.40 4.24 19.69
C LEU A 111 -0.45 4.29 18.48
N ASN A 112 0.83 4.58 18.69
CA ASN A 112 1.82 4.58 17.62
C ASN A 112 1.77 3.25 16.84
N CYS A 113 1.62 3.38 15.52
CA CYS A 113 1.62 2.29 14.56
C CYS A 113 3.04 2.07 14.01
N ILE A 114 3.21 1.13 13.09
CA ILE A 114 4.53 0.82 12.49
C ILE A 114 5.08 2.02 11.69
N THR A 115 4.20 2.79 11.04
CA THR A 115 4.57 3.97 10.26
C THR A 115 4.04 5.24 10.90
N LEU A 116 4.74 6.37 10.70
CA LEU A 116 4.28 7.69 11.15
C LEU A 116 2.90 8.03 10.57
N LYS A 117 2.69 7.76 9.27
CA LYS A 117 1.40 7.98 8.59
C LYS A 117 0.25 7.28 9.31
N ASN A 118 0.42 6.00 9.64
CA ASN A 118 -0.63 5.24 10.31
C ASN A 118 -0.81 5.69 11.76
N SER A 119 0.27 6.10 12.44
CA SER A 119 0.22 6.61 13.80
C SER A 119 -0.60 7.90 13.88
N VAL A 120 -0.26 8.88 13.04
CA VAL A 120 -1.00 10.15 12.95
C VAL A 120 -2.46 9.91 12.58
N HIS A 121 -2.72 9.05 11.60
CA HIS A 121 -4.08 8.70 11.20
C HIS A 121 -4.89 8.10 12.36
N GLN A 122 -4.31 7.15 13.10
CA GLN A 122 -4.98 6.53 14.23
C GLN A 122 -5.20 7.52 15.38
N CYS A 123 -4.20 8.34 15.71
CA CYS A 123 -4.34 9.37 16.72
C CYS A 123 -5.46 10.37 16.37
N ILE A 124 -5.54 10.84 15.11
CA ILE A 124 -6.62 11.76 14.69
C ILE A 124 -7.99 11.08 14.80
N LYS A 125 -8.14 9.82 14.36
CA LYS A 125 -9.39 9.06 14.47
C LYS A 125 -9.86 8.90 15.93
N GLU A 126 -8.93 8.71 16.85
CA GLU A 126 -9.22 8.58 18.27
C GLU A 126 -9.44 9.93 18.96
N ALA A 127 -8.80 10.98 18.43
CA ALA A 127 -8.79 12.30 19.04
C ALA A 127 -10.04 13.12 18.75
N ILE A 128 -10.63 13.02 17.55
CA ILE A 128 -11.59 14.01 17.06
C ILE A 128 -12.80 13.30 16.42
N THR A 129 -14.01 13.78 16.69
CA THR A 129 -15.22 13.27 16.03
C THR A 129 -15.35 13.77 14.60
N MET A 130 -16.05 13.02 13.74
CA MET A 130 -16.27 13.43 12.33
C MET A 130 -16.97 14.79 12.22
N GLN A 131 -17.93 15.09 13.11
CA GLN A 131 -18.64 16.37 13.13
C GLN A 131 -17.71 17.55 13.45
N LEU A 132 -16.68 17.33 14.27
CA LEU A 132 -15.70 18.37 14.58
C LEU A 132 -14.74 18.56 13.41
N VAL A 133 -14.33 17.49 12.71
CA VAL A 133 -13.44 17.58 11.53
C VAL A 133 -13.95 18.59 10.49
N GLU A 134 -15.26 18.64 10.25
CA GLU A 134 -15.88 19.57 9.30
C GLU A 134 -15.68 21.06 9.64
N GLN A 135 -15.47 21.35 10.94
CA GLN A 135 -15.25 22.69 11.49
C GLN A 135 -13.75 23.06 11.56
N LEU A 136 -12.87 22.09 11.30
CA LEU A 136 -11.42 22.28 11.36
C LEU A 136 -10.86 22.52 9.96
N THR A 137 -9.78 23.30 9.90
CA THR A 137 -8.89 23.36 8.74
C THR A 137 -7.46 23.21 9.22
N TRP A 138 -6.55 22.79 8.36
CA TRP A 138 -5.16 22.64 8.77
C TRP A 138 -4.54 24.01 9.11
N TRP A 139 -4.55 24.96 8.16
CA TRP A 139 -3.91 26.28 8.32
C TRP A 139 -4.82 27.40 8.84
N GLY A 140 -6.15 27.22 8.85
CA GLY A 140 -7.08 28.34 8.95
C GLY A 140 -7.17 29.04 7.60
N ASN A 141 -8.32 28.97 6.93
CA ASN A 141 -8.57 29.76 5.72
C ASN A 141 -9.97 30.36 5.75
N THR A 142 -10.20 31.34 4.87
CA THR A 142 -11.31 32.32 4.68
C THR A 142 -12.73 32.00 5.20
N ASP A 143 -13.08 30.75 5.48
CA ASP A 143 -14.43 30.31 5.88
C ASP A 143 -14.65 30.30 7.41
N ASN A 144 -13.88 31.07 8.18
CA ASN A 144 -13.96 31.11 9.66
C ASN A 144 -13.77 29.76 10.37
N LYS A 145 -13.20 28.76 9.69
CA LYS A 145 -12.93 27.43 10.26
C LYS A 145 -11.71 27.45 11.17
N PHE A 146 -11.73 26.63 12.22
CA PHE A 146 -10.72 26.67 13.27
C PHE A 146 -9.40 26.02 12.80
N PRO A 147 -8.24 26.70 12.94
CA PRO A 147 -6.94 26.16 12.54
C PRO A 147 -6.46 25.07 13.50
N PHE A 148 -6.21 23.86 12.99
CA PHE A 148 -5.81 22.72 13.80
C PHE A 148 -4.30 22.65 14.08
N HIS A 149 -3.45 23.06 13.13
CA HIS A 149 -1.99 22.87 13.20
C HIS A 149 -1.34 23.48 14.46
N ASN A 150 -1.88 24.59 14.96
CA ASN A 150 -1.33 25.31 16.11
C ASN A 150 -1.99 24.93 17.46
N THR A 151 -2.78 23.86 17.48
CA THR A 151 -3.46 23.43 18.71
C THR A 151 -2.54 22.58 19.58
N ILE A 152 -2.75 22.62 20.90
CA ILE A 152 -2.09 21.71 21.84
C ILE A 152 -2.43 20.25 21.50
N LEU A 153 -3.64 19.98 21.02
CA LEU A 153 -4.04 18.66 20.54
C LEU A 153 -3.15 18.17 19.39
N CYS A 154 -2.91 19.01 18.38
CA CYS A 154 -2.00 18.67 17.28
C CYS A 154 -0.57 18.41 17.78
N GLN A 155 -0.06 19.23 18.71
CA GLN A 155 1.24 19.03 19.37
C GLN A 155 1.31 17.79 20.26
N THR A 156 0.18 17.19 20.63
CA THR A 156 0.13 15.96 21.43
C THR A 156 0.19 14.72 20.53
N ILE A 157 -0.21 14.86 19.26
CA ILE A 157 -0.19 13.81 18.24
C ILE A 157 1.21 13.70 17.59
N TYR A 158 1.94 14.81 17.50
CA TYR A 158 3.28 14.94 16.91
C TYR A 158 4.35 15.03 18.00
#